data_AF-A0A482VVP8-F1
#
_entry.id   AF-A0A482VVP8-F1
#
_cell.length_a   1.000
_cell.length_b   1.000
_cell.length_c   1.000
_cell.angle_alpha   90.00
_cell.angle_beta   90.00
_cell.angle_gamma   90.00
#
_symmetry.space_group_name_H-M   'P 1'
#
loop_
_entity.id
_entity.type
_entity.pdbx_description
1 polymer ?
#
loop_
_entity_poly.entity_id
_entity_poly.type
_entity_poly.pdbx_seq_one_letter_code
_entity_poly.pdbx_strand_id
1 'polypeptide(L)'
;KNQISFQMLTTVDIERPKYIKYGAANEIWSSDVDFFLNTDDCFIIIRKLFIDFAYNKYTKLFNMICLLFQSAVYLVEIYFMIANFNLELLSRYSAQMLIFAFILTTMIVSIYLEKDILTLKNLFFDIAWSLESAGLKTRNLITKKSTIINAVIYVVFALFVFAAIICQPAFGDESELFLCVRVFREYFGVWMKIPHLLYFSTLPFMYLSSIRLAYVLIYGILQIQMQVTLLDVHILQMSSDFNHLREEEKLYSIVYQTEIYKRLCFCIYHHVALKEFITKLSATVKSVMFIFVILGILTTIGVFFLILNVVKDSLMRLQHDLKILVQNVGITLLQTGHILESLMKCTWYNWNTKNRLTLLIFIMNCMEPMKFSFAGVVLDRKLAAAVTFKQY
;
A
#
# COMPACT_ATOMS: atom_id res chain seq x y z
N LYS A 1 -8.34 24.81 -15.92
CA LYS A 1 -8.86 23.94 -17.01
C LYS A 1 -9.63 22.72 -16.50
N ASN A 2 -9.12 21.93 -15.54
CA ASN A 2 -9.83 20.76 -14.97
C ASN A 2 -11.11 21.09 -14.16
N GLN A 3 -11.27 22.35 -13.74
CA GLN A 3 -12.46 22.80 -13.00
C GLN A 3 -13.69 22.99 -13.92
N ILE A 4 -13.48 23.23 -15.22
CA ILE A 4 -14.56 23.46 -16.20
C ILE A 4 -15.21 22.13 -16.64
N SER A 5 -14.41 21.06 -16.76
CA SER A 5 -14.91 19.71 -17.05
C SER A 5 -15.73 19.12 -15.90
N PHE A 6 -15.39 19.47 -14.65
CA PHE A 6 -16.17 19.06 -13.47
C PHE A 6 -17.49 19.83 -13.39
N GLN A 7 -17.50 21.13 -13.71
CA GLN A 7 -18.72 21.95 -13.72
C GLN A 7 -19.75 21.50 -14.76
N MET A 8 -19.32 21.01 -15.94
CA MET A 8 -20.23 20.43 -16.94
C MET A 8 -20.86 19.09 -16.52
N LEU A 9 -20.22 18.34 -15.63
CA LEU A 9 -20.78 17.09 -15.07
C LEU A 9 -21.73 17.37 -13.89
N THR A 10 -21.54 18.48 -13.17
CA THR A 10 -22.41 18.86 -12.04
C THR A 10 -23.70 19.59 -12.45
N THR A 11 -23.79 20.13 -13.67
CA THR A 11 -25.04 20.75 -14.18
C THR A 11 -25.99 19.75 -14.83
N VAL A 12 -25.58 18.49 -14.98
CA VAL A 12 -26.50 17.39 -15.21
C VAL A 12 -26.94 16.93 -13.83
N ASP A 13 -28.21 17.13 -13.47
CA ASP A 13 -28.84 16.51 -12.29
C ASP A 13 -28.82 14.99 -12.46
N ILE A 14 -27.66 14.40 -12.26
CA ILE A 14 -27.52 12.98 -12.02
C ILE A 14 -27.84 12.84 -10.54
N GLU A 15 -29.13 12.64 -10.24
CA GLU A 15 -29.53 12.09 -8.94
C GLU A 15 -28.55 10.96 -8.62
N ARG A 16 -27.84 11.05 -7.48
CA ARG A 16 -26.98 9.95 -7.03
C ARG A 16 -27.84 8.70 -7.15
N PRO A 17 -27.45 7.70 -7.99
CA PRO A 17 -28.21 6.47 -8.03
C PRO A 17 -28.22 5.95 -6.59
N LYS A 18 -29.40 5.94 -5.97
CA LYS A 18 -29.57 5.33 -4.65
C LYS A 18 -29.07 3.92 -4.84
N TYR A 19 -27.97 3.59 -4.19
CA TYR A 19 -27.42 2.24 -4.17
C TYR A 19 -28.53 1.33 -3.66
N ILE A 20 -29.23 0.66 -4.56
CA ILE A 20 -30.09 -0.46 -4.21
C ILE A 20 -29.08 -1.54 -3.83
N LYS A 21 -28.84 -1.68 -2.51
CA LYS A 21 -28.24 -2.88 -1.93
C LYS A 21 -29.13 -4.04 -2.35
N TYR A 22 -28.79 -4.71 -3.45
CA TYR A 22 -29.38 -5.99 -3.79
C TYR A 22 -28.80 -7.02 -2.81
N GLY A 23 -29.63 -7.41 -1.83
CA GLY A 23 -29.40 -8.59 -0.98
C GLY A 23 -28.99 -8.27 0.46
N ALA A 24 -29.96 -8.32 1.38
CA ALA A 24 -29.77 -8.74 2.77
C ALA A 24 -31.15 -8.91 3.44
N ALA A 25 -31.79 -10.05 3.19
CA ALA A 25 -32.82 -10.58 4.07
C ALA A 25 -32.35 -11.98 4.46
N ASN A 26 -31.61 -12.04 5.56
CA ASN A 26 -31.42 -13.18 6.49
C ASN A 26 -30.22 -12.87 7.39
N GLU A 27 -30.44 -12.02 8.39
CA GLU A 27 -29.66 -12.09 9.63
C GLU A 27 -30.39 -13.00 10.61
N ILE A 28 -29.63 -13.81 11.34
CA ILE A 28 -29.70 -14.01 12.80
C ILE A 28 -29.05 -15.38 13.11
N TRP A 29 -27.94 -15.34 13.88
CA TRP A 29 -27.09 -16.41 14.45
C TRP A 29 -25.80 -16.83 13.70
N SER A 30 -24.71 -16.08 13.93
CA SER A 30 -23.30 -16.59 13.89
C SER A 30 -22.33 -15.45 14.25
N SER A 31 -22.10 -15.18 15.54
CA SER A 31 -21.41 -13.96 15.98
C SER A 31 -19.88 -14.03 16.05
N ASP A 32 -19.23 -15.18 15.84
CA ASP A 32 -17.76 -15.26 15.97
C ASP A 32 -17.04 -15.96 14.81
N VAL A 33 -17.74 -16.71 13.95
CA VAL A 33 -17.15 -17.34 12.74
C VAL A 33 -17.28 -16.44 11.51
N ASP A 34 -18.28 -15.54 11.47
CA ASP A 34 -18.46 -14.58 10.36
C ASP A 34 -17.49 -13.39 10.39
N PHE A 35 -16.73 -13.21 11.47
CA PHE A 35 -15.70 -12.16 11.55
C PHE A 35 -14.59 -12.32 10.50
N PHE A 36 -14.37 -13.55 10.02
CA PHE A 36 -13.43 -13.88 8.95
C PHE A 36 -14.08 -14.04 7.57
N LEU A 37 -15.41 -14.11 7.49
CA LEU A 37 -16.19 -14.34 6.27
C LEU A 37 -16.90 -13.08 5.75
N ASN A 38 -16.38 -11.89 6.05
CA ASN A 38 -16.77 -10.71 5.28
C ASN A 38 -16.07 -10.79 3.91
N THR A 39 -16.68 -11.56 3.01
CA THR A 39 -16.11 -12.21 1.81
C THR A 39 -15.60 -11.27 0.72
N ASP A 40 -15.88 -9.98 0.83
CA ASP A 40 -15.60 -9.03 -0.26
C ASP A 40 -14.20 -8.42 -0.22
N ASP A 41 -13.49 -8.53 0.91
CA ASP A 41 -12.11 -8.02 1.01
C ASP A 41 -11.07 -9.10 0.67
N CYS A 42 -10.58 -9.05 -0.56
CA CYS A 42 -9.53 -9.93 -1.07
C CYS A 42 -8.22 -9.85 -0.26
N PHE A 43 -7.93 -8.73 0.40
CA PHE A 43 -6.66 -8.48 1.10
C PHE A 43 -6.86 -8.34 2.61
N ILE A 44 -7.83 -9.10 3.15
CA ILE A 44 -8.25 -9.07 4.55
C ILE A 44 -7.11 -9.21 5.55
N ILE A 45 -6.07 -10.01 5.25
CA ILE A 45 -4.94 -10.21 6.16
C ILE A 45 -4.18 -8.91 6.38
N ILE A 46 -3.87 -8.19 5.29
CA ILE A 46 -3.14 -6.91 5.36
C ILE A 46 -3.96 -5.89 6.14
N ARG A 47 -5.26 -5.80 5.84
CA ARG A 47 -6.19 -4.91 6.55
C ARG A 47 -6.24 -5.21 8.04
N LYS A 48 -6.47 -6.48 8.41
CA LYS A 48 -6.62 -6.88 9.81
C LYS A 48 -5.33 -6.63 10.58
N LEU A 49 -4.17 -6.99 10.02
CA LEU A 49 -2.89 -6.88 10.70
C LEU A 49 -2.37 -5.44 10.80
N PHE A 50 -2.39 -4.68 9.69
CA PHE A 50 -1.72 -3.38 9.61
C PHE A 50 -2.67 -2.18 9.75
N ILE A 51 -3.98 -2.39 9.68
CA ILE A 51 -4.97 -1.33 9.88
C ILE A 51 -5.78 -1.62 11.15
N ASP A 52 -6.56 -2.70 11.19
CA ASP A 52 -7.51 -2.93 12.29
C ASP A 52 -6.79 -3.19 13.63
N PHE A 53 -5.78 -4.08 13.63
CA PHE A 53 -4.99 -4.37 14.82
C PHE A 53 -4.06 -3.21 15.19
N ALA A 54 -3.41 -2.60 14.20
CA ALA A 54 -2.43 -1.54 14.42
C ALA A 54 -3.03 -0.25 15.01
N TYR A 55 -4.25 0.11 14.61
CA TYR A 55 -4.97 1.29 15.08
C TYR A 55 -5.98 0.99 16.21
N ASN A 56 -5.95 -0.21 16.77
CA ASN A 56 -6.68 -0.52 17.99
C ASN A 56 -6.13 0.35 19.15
N LYS A 57 -7.02 0.84 20.02
CA LYS A 57 -6.72 1.64 21.22
C LYS A 57 -5.58 1.03 22.07
N TYR A 58 -5.60 -0.28 22.29
CA TYR A 58 -4.58 -0.96 23.11
C TYR A 58 -3.22 -1.02 22.40
N THR A 59 -3.21 -1.41 21.13
CA THR A 59 -1.99 -1.44 20.30
C THR A 59 -1.38 -0.04 20.17
N LYS A 60 -2.20 1.00 20.06
CA LYS A 60 -1.77 2.40 20.03
C LYS A 60 -1.08 2.82 21.34
N LEU A 61 -1.70 2.51 22.49
CA LEU A 61 -1.09 2.79 23.79
C LEU A 61 0.26 2.08 23.93
N PHE A 62 0.32 0.80 23.55
CA PHE A 62 1.56 0.04 23.60
C PHE A 62 2.64 0.59 22.65
N ASN A 63 2.27 1.03 21.43
CA ASN A 63 3.17 1.73 20.50
C ASN A 63 3.74 3.01 21.09
N MET A 64 2.91 3.79 21.78
CA MET A 64 3.37 5.02 22.41
C MET A 64 4.37 4.75 23.55
N ILE A 65 4.12 3.73 24.39
CA ILE A 65 5.05 3.32 25.44
C ILE A 65 6.37 2.83 24.84
N CYS A 66 6.31 1.95 23.83
CA CYS A 66 7.50 1.46 23.14
C CYS A 66 8.30 2.60 22.51
N LEU A 67 7.62 3.53 21.81
CA LEU A 67 8.25 4.69 21.19
C LEU A 67 8.97 5.56 22.23
N LEU A 68 8.33 5.87 23.36
CA LEU A 68 8.93 6.69 24.42
C LEU A 68 10.17 6.01 25.02
N PHE A 69 10.05 4.72 25.37
CA PHE A 69 11.15 3.95 25.93
C PHE A 69 12.33 3.84 24.96
N GLN A 70 12.06 3.47 23.72
CA GLN A 70 13.10 3.29 22.70
C GLN A 70 13.73 4.61 22.26
N SER A 71 12.97 5.71 22.25
CA SER A 71 13.55 7.05 22.03
C SER A 71 14.50 7.44 23.17
N ALA A 72 14.16 7.11 24.43
CA ALA A 72 15.04 7.38 25.56
C ALA A 72 16.34 6.56 25.47
N VAL A 73 16.25 5.27 25.13
CA VAL A 73 17.43 4.42 24.90
C VAL A 73 18.29 4.98 23.76
N TYR A 74 17.67 5.35 22.64
CA TYR A 74 18.38 5.92 21.49
C TYR A 74 19.10 7.24 21.83
N LEU A 75 18.52 8.09 22.67
CA LEU A 75 19.20 9.31 23.17
C LEU A 75 20.42 8.97 24.04
N VAL A 76 20.31 7.95 24.89
CA VAL A 76 21.42 7.49 25.72
C VAL A 76 22.53 6.85 24.87
N GLU A 77 22.19 6.13 23.79
CA GLU A 77 23.14 5.63 22.80
C GLU A 77 23.85 6.78 22.06
N ILE A 78 23.12 7.82 21.61
CA ILE A 78 23.74 9.01 21.01
C ILE A 78 24.70 9.68 21.98
N TYR A 79 24.29 9.87 23.24
CA TYR A 79 25.14 10.45 24.27
C TYR A 79 26.42 9.62 24.49
N PHE A 80 26.28 8.29 24.58
CA PHE A 80 27.43 7.39 24.71
C PHE A 80 28.39 7.50 23.52
N MET A 81 27.87 7.56 22.29
CA MET A 81 28.66 7.73 21.07
C MET A 81 29.44 9.03 21.04
N ILE A 82 28.84 10.12 21.53
CA ILE A 82 29.51 11.43 21.62
C ILE A 82 30.58 11.41 22.71
N ALA A 83 30.27 10.86 23.89
CA ALA A 83 31.19 10.82 25.03
C ALA A 83 32.41 9.91 24.78
N ASN A 84 32.21 8.80 24.06
CA ASN A 84 33.23 7.79 23.77
C ASN A 84 33.59 7.75 22.29
N PHE A 85 33.67 8.92 21.65
CA PHE A 85 33.84 9.01 20.22
C PHE A 85 35.11 8.29 19.75
N ASN A 86 34.91 7.25 18.94
CA ASN A 86 35.96 6.49 18.27
C ASN A 86 35.46 6.17 16.86
N LEU A 87 36.32 6.34 15.85
CA LEU A 87 35.99 6.05 14.46
C LEU A 87 35.62 4.58 14.24
N GLU A 88 36.22 3.66 14.98
CA GLU A 88 35.86 2.23 14.95
C GLU A 88 34.46 1.98 15.52
N LEU A 89 34.12 2.66 16.62
CA LEU A 89 32.77 2.57 17.22
C LEU A 89 31.73 3.15 16.26
N LEU A 90 32.02 4.30 15.66
CA LEU A 90 31.16 4.95 14.68
C LEU A 90 30.96 4.08 13.43
N SER A 91 32.03 3.52 12.87
CA SER A 91 31.91 2.69 11.66
C SER A 91 31.13 1.39 11.92
N ARG A 92 31.28 0.80 13.12
CA ARG A 92 30.58 -0.42 13.51
C ARG A 92 29.09 -0.21 13.76
N TYR A 93 28.71 0.85 14.49
CA TYR A 93 27.33 1.03 14.98
C TYR A 93 26.51 2.09 14.22
N SER A 94 27.11 2.92 13.36
CA SER A 94 26.39 3.98 12.63
C SER A 94 25.22 3.44 11.80
N ALA A 95 25.39 2.31 11.10
CA ALA A 95 24.33 1.70 10.31
C ALA A 95 23.14 1.28 11.18
N GLN A 96 23.42 0.63 12.31
CA GLN A 96 22.40 0.25 13.30
C GLN A 96 21.66 1.49 13.81
N MET A 97 22.39 2.54 14.23
CA MET A 97 21.80 3.78 14.73
C MET A 97 20.90 4.45 13.68
N LEU A 98 21.32 4.48 12.41
CA LEU A 98 20.50 5.03 11.31
C LEU A 98 19.23 4.21 11.07
N ILE A 99 19.30 2.88 11.14
CA ILE A 99 18.12 2.00 11.05
C ILE A 99 17.16 2.28 12.22
N PHE A 100 17.66 2.44 13.44
CA PHE A 100 16.83 2.80 14.59
C PHE A 100 16.20 4.18 14.43
N ALA A 101 16.94 5.18 13.95
CA ALA A 101 16.39 6.50 13.64
C ALA A 101 15.27 6.42 12.61
N PHE A 102 15.44 5.60 11.56
CA PHE A 102 14.41 5.35 10.56
C PHE A 102 13.17 4.71 11.19
N ILE A 103 13.32 3.69 12.03
CA ILE A 103 12.22 3.01 12.73
C ILE A 103 11.44 3.99 13.60
N LEU A 104 12.13 4.73 14.48
CA LEU A 104 11.52 5.72 15.38
C LEU A 104 10.77 6.80 14.59
N THR A 105 11.38 7.31 13.52
CA THR A 105 10.72 8.29 12.64
C THR A 105 9.46 7.69 12.01
N THR A 106 9.53 6.45 11.54
CA THR A 106 8.37 5.77 10.95
C THR A 106 7.23 5.61 11.94
N MET A 107 7.54 5.30 13.20
CA MET A 107 6.53 5.22 14.27
C MET A 107 5.88 6.57 14.55
N ILE A 108 6.66 7.65 14.66
CA ILE A 108 6.16 9.02 14.85
C ILE A 108 5.24 9.40 13.69
N VAL A 109 5.68 9.17 12.45
CA VAL A 109 4.90 9.45 11.25
C VAL A 109 3.63 8.61 11.20
N SER A 110 3.67 7.35 11.64
CA SER A 110 2.49 6.47 11.70
C SER A 110 1.41 7.00 12.62
N ILE A 111 1.80 7.60 13.75
CA ILE A 111 0.88 8.24 14.70
C ILE A 111 0.32 9.53 14.08
N TYR A 112 1.17 10.33 13.42
CA TYR A 112 0.77 11.56 12.75
C TYR A 112 -0.27 11.30 11.64
N LEU A 113 -0.08 10.26 10.82
CA LEU A 113 -0.95 9.93 9.68
C LEU A 113 -2.21 9.11 10.05
N GLU A 114 -2.42 8.75 11.31
CA GLU A 114 -3.51 7.87 11.74
C GLU A 114 -4.89 8.34 11.25
N LYS A 115 -5.21 9.61 11.45
CA LYS A 115 -6.52 10.17 11.06
C LYS A 115 -6.73 10.14 9.56
N ASP A 116 -5.71 10.48 8.79
CA ASP A 116 -5.77 10.46 7.32
C ASP A 116 -5.95 9.05 6.80
N ILE A 117 -5.23 8.07 7.37
CA ILE A 117 -5.34 6.66 6.99
C ILE A 117 -6.73 6.10 7.29
N LEU A 118 -7.31 6.41 8.46
CA LEU A 118 -8.67 5.98 8.80
C LEU A 118 -9.72 6.67 7.92
N THR A 119 -9.51 7.94 7.57
CA THR A 119 -10.39 8.67 6.64
C THR A 119 -10.34 8.07 5.24
N LEU A 120 -9.14 7.77 4.73
CA LEU A 120 -8.93 7.10 3.45
C LEU A 120 -9.58 5.71 3.45
N LYS A 121 -9.43 4.94 4.53
CA LYS A 121 -10.07 3.63 4.70
C LYS A 121 -11.58 3.74 4.52
N ASN A 122 -12.23 4.64 5.24
CA ASN A 122 -13.69 4.81 5.18
C ASN A 122 -14.13 5.26 3.79
N LEU A 123 -13.45 6.28 3.23
CA LEU A 123 -13.72 6.75 1.87
C LEU A 123 -13.63 5.62 0.84
N PHE A 124 -12.64 4.74 0.97
CA PHE A 124 -12.48 3.59 0.08
C PHE A 124 -13.66 2.62 0.21
N PHE A 125 -14.06 2.26 1.43
CA PHE A 125 -15.20 1.35 1.63
C PHE A 125 -16.52 1.91 1.11
N ASP A 126 -16.69 3.23 1.13
CA ASP A 126 -17.89 3.88 0.60
C ASP A 126 -17.98 3.82 -0.94
N ILE A 127 -16.84 3.75 -1.64
CA ILE A 127 -16.79 3.77 -3.11
C ILE A 127 -16.51 2.41 -3.75
N ALA A 128 -15.96 1.46 -2.98
CA ALA A 128 -15.51 0.18 -3.49
C ALA A 128 -16.68 -0.67 -4.00
N TRP A 129 -16.54 -1.18 -5.22
CA TRP A 129 -17.46 -2.20 -5.73
C TRP A 129 -17.15 -3.56 -5.12
N SER A 130 -18.22 -4.31 -4.86
CA SER A 130 -18.14 -5.71 -4.45
C SER A 130 -17.56 -6.56 -5.56
N LEU A 131 -16.76 -7.56 -5.15
CA LEU A 131 -16.17 -8.56 -6.03
C LEU A 131 -17.24 -9.38 -6.77
N GLU A 132 -18.44 -9.51 -6.18
CA GLU A 132 -19.53 -10.27 -6.76
C GLU A 132 -20.06 -9.67 -8.07
N SER A 133 -19.85 -8.37 -8.27
CA SER A 133 -20.27 -7.67 -9.50
C SER A 133 -19.47 -8.06 -10.76
N ALA A 134 -18.34 -8.77 -10.62
CA ALA A 134 -17.38 -9.01 -11.71
C ALA A 134 -17.69 -10.22 -12.61
N GLY A 135 -18.71 -11.00 -12.25
CA GLY A 135 -18.95 -12.34 -12.81
C GLY A 135 -17.94 -13.39 -12.33
N LEU A 136 -18.30 -14.67 -12.49
CA LEU A 136 -17.58 -15.80 -11.89
C LEU A 136 -16.11 -15.92 -12.36
N LYS A 137 -15.85 -15.70 -13.66
CA LYS A 137 -14.50 -15.83 -14.24
C LYS A 137 -13.53 -14.81 -13.65
N THR A 138 -13.95 -13.55 -13.57
CA THR A 138 -13.13 -12.45 -13.02
C THR A 138 -12.97 -12.60 -11.51
N ARG A 139 -14.04 -12.95 -10.79
CA ARG A 139 -13.99 -13.28 -9.36
C ARG A 139 -12.92 -14.32 -9.09
N ASN A 140 -12.95 -15.46 -9.79
CA ASN A 140 -11.98 -16.54 -9.62
C ASN A 140 -10.54 -16.10 -9.91
N LEU A 141 -10.34 -15.24 -10.91
CA LEU A 141 -9.01 -14.69 -11.24
C LEU A 141 -8.48 -13.79 -10.11
N ILE A 142 -9.31 -12.88 -9.61
CA ILE A 142 -8.94 -11.96 -8.52
C ILE A 142 -8.70 -12.74 -7.23
N THR A 143 -9.59 -13.67 -6.86
CA THR A 143 -9.45 -14.52 -5.67
C THR A 143 -8.18 -15.35 -5.75
N LYS A 144 -7.87 -15.98 -6.89
CA LYS A 144 -6.63 -16.74 -7.05
C LYS A 144 -5.39 -15.87 -6.82
N LYS A 145 -5.37 -14.65 -7.37
CA LYS A 145 -4.27 -13.69 -7.17
C LYS A 145 -4.16 -13.26 -5.71
N SER A 146 -5.27 -12.95 -5.06
CA SER A 146 -5.28 -12.48 -3.67
C SER A 146 -4.89 -13.58 -2.69
N THR A 147 -5.29 -14.84 -2.92
CA THR A 147 -4.83 -15.98 -2.12
C THR A 147 -3.31 -16.14 -2.17
N ILE A 148 -2.69 -15.99 -3.35
CA ILE A 148 -1.23 -16.05 -3.49
C ILE A 148 -0.57 -14.92 -2.68
N ILE A 149 -1.06 -13.69 -2.82
CA ILE A 149 -0.51 -12.53 -2.09
C ILE A 149 -0.65 -12.73 -0.58
N ASN A 150 -1.82 -13.15 -0.11
CA ASN A 150 -2.08 -13.43 1.30
C ASN A 150 -1.16 -14.53 1.86
N ALA A 151 -0.94 -15.60 1.09
CA ALA A 151 -0.02 -16.67 1.48
C ALA A 151 1.43 -16.16 1.59
N VAL A 152 1.90 -15.35 0.64
CA VAL A 152 3.23 -14.74 0.70
C VAL A 152 3.39 -13.87 1.95
N ILE A 153 2.39 -13.05 2.26
CA ILE A 153 2.42 -12.18 3.45
C ILE A 153 2.45 -12.99 4.74
N TYR A 154 1.69 -14.09 4.80
CA TYR A 154 1.73 -14.99 5.94
C TYR A 154 3.11 -15.61 6.14
N VAL A 155 3.75 -16.07 5.05
CA VAL A 155 5.12 -16.62 5.10
C VAL A 155 6.12 -15.56 5.55
N VAL A 156 6.05 -14.34 5.01
CA VAL A 156 6.92 -13.23 5.41
C VAL A 156 6.74 -12.90 6.89
N PHE A 157 5.50 -12.89 7.39
CA PHE A 157 5.21 -12.65 8.80
C PHE A 157 5.71 -13.78 9.69
N ALA A 158 5.58 -15.04 9.27
CA ALA A 158 6.13 -16.18 10.00
C ALA A 158 7.66 -16.12 10.09
N LEU A 159 8.34 -15.76 8.99
CA LEU A 159 9.78 -15.53 8.97
C LEU A 159 10.18 -14.36 9.88
N PHE A 160 9.38 -13.30 9.91
CA PHE A 160 9.61 -12.18 10.81
C PHE A 160 9.50 -12.59 12.29
N VAL A 161 8.48 -13.35 12.66
CA VAL A 161 8.32 -13.88 14.03
C VAL A 161 9.48 -14.81 14.38
N PHE A 162 9.89 -15.68 13.45
CA PHE A 162 11.04 -16.55 13.65
C PHE A 162 12.35 -15.77 13.84
N ALA A 163 12.60 -14.75 13.03
CA ALA A 163 13.75 -13.86 13.18
C ALA A 163 13.71 -13.10 14.51
N ALA A 164 12.54 -12.63 14.94
CA ALA A 164 12.37 -11.97 16.23
C ALA A 164 12.68 -12.88 17.43
N ILE A 165 12.42 -14.18 17.32
CA ILE A 165 12.79 -15.18 18.33
C ILE A 165 14.29 -15.43 18.33
N ILE A 166 14.94 -15.53 17.16
CA ILE A 166 16.39 -15.72 17.05
C ILE A 166 17.15 -14.51 17.60
N CYS A 167 16.66 -13.29 17.33
CA CYS A 167 17.25 -12.04 17.83
C CYS A 167 16.93 -11.78 19.32
N GLN A 168 16.50 -12.80 20.08
CA GLN A 168 16.41 -12.69 21.54
C GLN A 168 17.76 -13.03 22.18
N PRO A 169 18.07 -12.41 23.34
CA PRO A 169 19.35 -12.57 24.02
C PRO A 169 19.66 -13.98 24.51
N ALA A 170 18.69 -14.90 24.42
CA ALA A 170 18.90 -16.30 24.75
C ALA A 170 19.79 -17.05 23.75
N PHE A 171 20.00 -16.52 22.53
CA PHE A 171 20.61 -17.27 21.42
C PHE A 171 22.00 -16.80 20.97
N GLY A 172 22.62 -15.80 21.61
CA GLY A 172 23.98 -15.37 21.25
C GLY A 172 24.48 -14.11 21.97
N ASP A 173 25.72 -13.73 21.70
CA ASP A 173 26.30 -12.46 22.16
C ASP A 173 25.86 -11.32 21.23
N GLU A 174 24.85 -10.58 21.68
CA GLU A 174 24.26 -9.47 20.93
C GLU A 174 25.10 -8.20 20.94
N SER A 175 26.15 -8.15 21.79
CA SER A 175 26.98 -6.95 21.96
C SER A 175 27.74 -6.55 20.71
N GLU A 176 27.88 -7.46 19.74
CA GLU A 176 28.49 -7.18 18.44
C GLU A 176 27.58 -6.40 17.49
N LEU A 177 26.27 -6.58 17.62
CA LEU A 177 25.24 -6.07 16.72
C LEU A 177 24.50 -4.86 17.29
N PHE A 178 24.35 -4.80 18.62
CA PHE A 178 23.56 -3.78 19.30
C PHE A 178 24.39 -2.96 20.29
N LEU A 179 24.57 -1.67 19.97
CA LEU A 179 25.26 -0.72 20.83
C LEU A 179 24.64 -0.64 22.24
N CYS A 180 23.31 -0.75 22.35
CA CYS A 180 22.59 -0.69 23.63
C CYS A 180 23.14 -1.64 24.70
N VAL A 181 23.64 -2.83 24.33
CA VAL A 181 24.17 -3.81 25.28
C VAL A 181 25.40 -3.25 25.99
N ARG A 182 26.28 -2.59 25.24
CA ARG A 182 27.49 -1.95 25.78
C ARG A 182 27.12 -0.74 26.64
N VAL A 183 26.18 0.08 26.16
CA VAL A 183 25.68 1.26 26.86
C VAL A 183 25.03 0.88 28.20
N PHE A 184 24.21 -0.17 28.22
CA PHE A 184 23.57 -0.64 29.43
C PHE A 184 24.58 -1.20 30.44
N ARG A 185 25.59 -1.92 29.95
CA ARG A 185 26.67 -2.44 30.79
C ARG A 185 27.44 -1.30 31.47
N GLU A 186 27.78 -0.25 30.71
CA GLU A 186 28.56 0.89 31.21
C GLU A 186 27.79 1.73 32.23
N TYR A 187 26.55 2.13 31.92
CA TYR A 187 25.81 3.07 32.77
C TYR A 187 24.98 2.42 33.89
N PHE A 188 24.50 1.18 33.71
CA PHE A 188 23.58 0.55 34.67
C PHE A 188 24.23 -0.59 35.47
N GLY A 189 25.42 -1.07 35.08
CA GLY A 189 26.15 -2.12 35.78
C GLY A 189 25.28 -3.35 36.04
N VAL A 190 25.10 -3.74 37.30
CA VAL A 190 24.30 -4.92 37.70
C VAL A 190 22.83 -4.79 37.28
N TRP A 191 22.30 -3.57 37.22
CA TRP A 191 20.90 -3.31 36.85
C TRP A 191 20.65 -3.42 35.35
N MET A 192 21.68 -3.63 34.51
CA MET A 192 21.54 -3.69 33.05
C MET A 192 20.52 -4.75 32.58
N LYS A 193 20.26 -5.80 33.37
CA LYS A 193 19.35 -6.90 33.00
C LYS A 193 17.92 -6.42 32.72
N ILE A 194 17.44 -5.42 33.46
CA ILE A 194 16.07 -4.90 33.33
C ILE A 194 15.87 -4.14 32.01
N PRO A 195 16.61 -3.04 31.72
CA PRO A 195 16.47 -2.32 30.46
C PRO A 195 16.83 -3.18 29.26
N HIS A 196 17.76 -4.12 29.42
CA HIS A 196 18.10 -5.09 28.37
C HIS A 196 16.91 -5.97 27.99
N LEU A 197 16.26 -6.63 28.96
CA LEU A 197 15.07 -7.44 28.69
C LEU A 197 13.93 -6.61 28.08
N LEU A 198 13.71 -5.39 28.60
CA LEU A 198 12.68 -4.49 28.09
C LEU A 198 12.97 -4.03 26.65
N TYR A 199 14.24 -3.77 26.32
CA TYR A 199 14.68 -3.42 24.98
C TYR A 199 14.38 -4.54 23.98
N PHE A 200 14.89 -5.75 24.21
CA PHE A 200 14.72 -6.86 23.28
C PHE A 200 13.27 -7.37 23.19
N SER A 201 12.47 -7.24 24.25
CA SER A 201 11.04 -7.58 24.20
C SER A 201 10.20 -6.59 23.37
N THR A 202 10.62 -5.33 23.28
CA THR A 202 9.89 -4.28 22.53
C THR A 202 10.34 -4.16 21.07
N LEU A 203 11.51 -4.71 20.70
CA LEU A 203 12.04 -4.68 19.33
C LEU A 203 11.08 -5.27 18.27
N PRO A 204 10.51 -6.48 18.43
CA PRO A 204 9.64 -7.04 17.39
C PRO A 204 8.44 -6.14 17.10
N PHE A 205 7.93 -5.49 18.13
CA PHE A 205 6.80 -4.58 18.00
C PHE A 205 7.19 -3.26 17.31
N MET A 206 8.38 -2.72 17.61
CA MET A 206 8.93 -1.58 16.88
C MET A 206 9.12 -1.87 15.39
N TYR A 207 9.69 -3.03 15.04
CA TYR A 207 9.85 -3.44 13.64
C TYR A 207 8.51 -3.64 12.94
N LEU A 208 7.54 -4.28 13.60
CA LEU A 208 6.18 -4.40 13.06
C LEU A 208 5.53 -3.02 12.85
N SER A 209 5.79 -2.08 13.75
CA SER A 209 5.32 -0.71 13.62
C SER A 209 6.00 0.05 12.49
N SER A 210 7.28 -0.18 12.20
CA SER A 210 7.98 0.53 11.13
C SER A 210 7.56 0.07 9.73
N ILE A 211 7.26 -1.23 9.55
CA ILE A 211 6.78 -1.71 8.24
C ILE A 211 5.31 -1.35 7.96
N ARG A 212 4.57 -0.91 8.99
CA ARG A 212 3.12 -0.64 8.92
C ARG A 212 2.73 0.28 7.77
N LEU A 213 3.35 1.46 7.65
CA LEU A 213 2.99 2.44 6.62
C LEU A 213 3.21 1.88 5.21
N ALA A 214 4.28 1.10 5.02
CA ALA A 214 4.54 0.45 3.74
C ALA A 214 3.42 -0.55 3.39
N TYR A 215 2.99 -1.38 4.35
CA TYR A 215 1.90 -2.33 4.12
C TYR A 215 0.53 -1.66 3.95
N VAL A 216 0.25 -0.54 4.64
CA VAL A 216 -0.96 0.26 4.41
C VAL A 216 -0.98 0.82 2.99
N LEU A 217 0.17 1.31 2.49
CA LEU A 217 0.29 1.79 1.11
C LEU A 217 0.12 0.64 0.10
N ILE A 218 0.77 -0.50 0.33
CA ILE A 218 0.62 -1.70 -0.49
C ILE A 218 -0.85 -2.14 -0.55
N TYR A 219 -1.54 -2.19 0.60
CA TYR A 219 -2.97 -2.48 0.66
C TYR A 219 -3.78 -1.50 -0.20
N GLY A 220 -3.55 -0.20 -0.06
CA GLY A 220 -4.23 0.82 -0.88
C GLY A 220 -4.01 0.60 -2.39
N ILE A 221 -2.78 0.30 -2.81
CA ILE A 221 -2.44 0.03 -4.21
C ILE A 221 -3.14 -1.22 -4.73
N LEU A 222 -3.10 -2.32 -3.97
CA LEU A 222 -3.75 -3.58 -4.34
C LEU A 222 -5.27 -3.42 -4.47
N GLN A 223 -5.87 -2.65 -3.57
CA GLN A 223 -7.29 -2.32 -3.61
C GLN A 223 -7.65 -1.47 -4.84
N ILE A 224 -6.83 -0.44 -5.16
CA ILE A 224 -7.00 0.35 -6.39
C ILE A 224 -6.92 -0.54 -7.64
N GLN A 225 -5.93 -1.43 -7.71
CA GLN A 225 -5.78 -2.36 -8.85
C GLN A 225 -6.98 -3.28 -9.01
N MET A 226 -7.52 -3.78 -7.90
CA MET A 226 -8.75 -4.57 -7.91
C MET A 226 -9.92 -3.77 -8.47
N GLN A 227 -10.16 -2.55 -7.98
CA GLN A 227 -11.26 -1.69 -8.45
C GLN A 227 -11.08 -1.29 -9.93
N VAL A 228 -9.85 -1.04 -10.38
CA VAL A 228 -9.55 -0.82 -11.81
C VAL A 228 -9.89 -2.05 -12.65
N THR A 229 -9.57 -3.26 -12.16
CA THR A 229 -9.90 -4.51 -12.85
C THR A 229 -11.42 -4.72 -12.93
N LEU A 230 -12.16 -4.38 -11.86
CA LEU A 230 -13.63 -4.44 -11.87
C LEU A 230 -14.22 -3.45 -12.88
N LEU A 231 -13.71 -2.21 -12.89
CA LEU A 231 -14.10 -1.19 -13.85
C LEU A 231 -13.88 -1.64 -15.30
N ASP A 232 -12.73 -2.23 -15.57
CA ASP A 232 -12.39 -2.79 -16.88
C ASP A 232 -13.41 -3.85 -17.34
N VAL A 233 -13.78 -4.76 -16.45
CA VAL A 233 -14.76 -5.82 -16.72
C VAL A 233 -16.15 -5.25 -16.98
N HIS A 234 -16.59 -4.28 -16.18
CA HIS A 234 -17.89 -3.60 -16.39
C HIS A 234 -17.94 -2.84 -17.71
N ILE A 235 -16.83 -2.21 -18.12
CA ILE A 235 -16.71 -1.55 -19.43
C ILE A 235 -16.85 -2.58 -20.57
N LEU A 236 -16.13 -3.70 -20.48
CA LEU A 236 -16.15 -4.74 -21.52
C LEU A 236 -17.50 -5.48 -21.60
N GLN A 237 -18.21 -5.61 -20.47
CA GLN A 237 -19.51 -6.28 -20.40
C GLN A 237 -20.70 -5.36 -20.73
N MET A 238 -20.47 -4.07 -20.99
CA MET A 238 -21.51 -3.06 -21.09
C MET A 238 -22.61 -3.40 -22.12
N SER A 239 -22.23 -3.96 -23.28
CA SER A 239 -23.16 -4.37 -24.34
C SER A 239 -23.51 -5.87 -24.36
N SER A 240 -22.92 -6.66 -23.46
CA SER A 240 -22.97 -8.13 -23.55
C SER A 240 -24.38 -8.72 -23.41
N ASP A 241 -25.24 -8.11 -22.60
CA ASP A 241 -26.62 -8.55 -22.40
C ASP A 241 -27.49 -8.42 -23.66
N PHE A 242 -27.04 -7.61 -24.62
CA PHE A 242 -27.75 -7.34 -25.88
C PHE A 242 -27.14 -8.06 -27.07
N ASN A 243 -26.23 -9.01 -26.86
CA ASN A 243 -25.61 -9.79 -27.94
C ASN A 243 -26.61 -10.61 -28.77
N HIS A 244 -27.82 -10.83 -28.26
CA HIS A 244 -28.91 -11.50 -28.96
C HIS A 244 -29.60 -10.58 -30.00
N LEU A 245 -29.48 -9.26 -29.88
CA LEU A 245 -30.05 -8.31 -30.83
C LEU A 245 -29.12 -8.15 -32.04
N ARG A 246 -29.71 -7.96 -33.23
CA ARG A 246 -28.94 -7.59 -34.43
C ARG A 246 -28.41 -6.15 -34.28
N GLU A 247 -27.32 -5.84 -34.96
CA GLU A 247 -26.67 -4.51 -34.83
C GLU A 247 -27.59 -3.35 -35.22
N GLU A 248 -28.43 -3.55 -36.24
CA GLU A 248 -29.46 -2.58 -36.65
C GLU A 248 -30.50 -2.36 -35.55
N GLU A 249 -30.93 -3.43 -34.87
CA GLU A 249 -31.89 -3.36 -33.76
C GLU A 249 -31.31 -2.62 -32.56
N LYS A 250 -30.01 -2.78 -32.28
CA LYS A 250 -29.31 -2.03 -31.22
C LYS A 250 -29.31 -0.53 -31.51
N LEU A 251 -29.13 -0.13 -32.77
CA LEU A 251 -29.08 1.28 -33.14
C LEU A 251 -30.40 2.02 -32.84
N TYR A 252 -31.54 1.38 -33.11
CA TYR A 252 -32.86 1.97 -32.93
C TYR A 252 -33.54 1.64 -31.59
N SER A 253 -33.04 0.66 -30.84
CA SER A 253 -33.60 0.29 -29.54
C SER A 253 -33.34 1.36 -28.47
N ILE A 254 -34.40 2.07 -28.09
CA ILE A 254 -34.37 3.06 -27.01
C ILE A 254 -33.93 2.43 -25.69
N VAL A 255 -34.34 1.18 -25.42
CA VAL A 255 -33.98 0.45 -24.21
C VAL A 255 -32.46 0.20 -24.16
N TYR A 256 -31.89 -0.31 -25.26
CA TYR A 256 -30.45 -0.53 -25.36
C TYR A 256 -29.66 0.77 -25.16
N GLN A 257 -30.01 1.83 -25.91
CA GLN A 257 -29.28 3.09 -25.82
C GLN A 257 -29.37 3.72 -24.43
N THR A 258 -30.54 3.62 -23.77
CA THR A 258 -30.74 4.12 -22.40
C THR A 258 -29.92 3.33 -21.39
N GLU A 259 -29.84 2.01 -21.54
CA GLU A 259 -29.10 1.15 -20.62
C GLU A 259 -27.59 1.33 -20.76
N ILE A 260 -27.07 1.41 -21.99
CA ILE A 260 -25.67 1.74 -22.26
C ILE A 260 -25.30 3.10 -21.63
N TYR A 261 -26.17 4.12 -21.79
CA TYR A 261 -25.95 5.43 -21.18
C TYR A 261 -25.81 5.32 -19.66
N LYS A 262 -26.73 4.62 -19.00
CA LYS A 262 -26.72 4.43 -17.54
C LYS A 262 -25.46 3.73 -17.06
N ARG A 263 -25.07 2.62 -17.71
CA ARG A 263 -23.86 1.85 -17.38
C ARG A 263 -22.59 2.67 -17.57
N LEU A 264 -22.54 3.47 -18.64
CA LEU A 264 -21.42 4.36 -18.91
C LEU A 264 -21.30 5.47 -17.86
N CYS A 265 -22.41 6.11 -17.49
CA CYS A 265 -22.45 7.07 -16.40
C CYS A 265 -22.01 6.46 -15.07
N PHE A 266 -22.43 5.22 -14.77
CA PHE A 266 -22.02 4.49 -13.57
C PHE A 266 -20.50 4.23 -13.54
N CYS A 267 -19.93 3.78 -14.67
CA CYS A 267 -18.48 3.59 -14.81
C CYS A 267 -17.69 4.90 -14.66
N ILE A 268 -18.18 5.99 -15.26
CA ILE A 268 -17.56 7.33 -15.14
C ILE A 268 -17.59 7.80 -13.69
N TYR A 269 -18.73 7.66 -13.01
CA TYR A 269 -18.88 8.05 -11.61
C TYR A 269 -17.86 7.32 -10.72
N HIS A 270 -17.76 6.00 -10.87
CA HIS A 270 -16.80 5.20 -10.10
C HIS A 270 -15.34 5.55 -10.45
N HIS A 271 -15.01 5.76 -11.73
CA HIS A 271 -13.67 6.20 -12.13
C HIS A 271 -13.29 7.55 -11.50
N VAL A 272 -14.21 8.51 -11.48
CA VAL A 272 -14.00 9.83 -10.85
C VAL A 272 -13.78 9.67 -9.34
N ALA A 273 -14.61 8.88 -8.67
CA ALA A 273 -14.46 8.60 -7.23
C ALA A 273 -13.12 7.92 -6.91
N LEU A 274 -12.70 6.95 -7.73
CA LEU A 274 -11.41 6.28 -7.57
C LEU A 274 -10.23 7.25 -7.80
N LYS A 275 -10.33 8.15 -8.79
CA LYS A 275 -9.33 9.20 -9.05
C LYS A 275 -9.21 10.17 -7.86
N GLU A 276 -10.33 10.54 -7.24
CA GLU A 276 -10.34 11.35 -6.03
C GLU A 276 -9.65 10.63 -4.86
N PHE A 277 -9.96 9.35 -4.64
CA PHE A 277 -9.30 8.52 -3.63
C PHE A 277 -7.78 8.45 -3.84
N ILE A 278 -7.34 8.19 -5.08
CA ILE A 278 -5.92 8.13 -5.44
C ILE A 278 -5.22 9.47 -5.20
N THR A 279 -5.90 10.58 -5.50
CA THR A 279 -5.36 11.93 -5.29
C THR A 279 -5.15 12.21 -3.80
N LYS A 280 -6.11 11.84 -2.95
CA LYS A 280 -5.99 11.95 -1.49
C LYS A 280 -4.88 11.05 -0.95
N LEU A 281 -4.83 9.77 -1.37
CA LEU A 281 -3.76 8.84 -1.00
C LEU A 281 -2.38 9.40 -1.39
N SER A 282 -2.24 9.92 -2.62
CA SER A 282 -1.00 10.52 -3.10
C SER A 282 -0.61 11.76 -2.28
N ALA A 283 -1.57 12.61 -1.90
CA ALA A 283 -1.31 13.76 -1.05
C ALA A 283 -0.80 13.35 0.34
N THR A 284 -1.41 12.32 0.96
CA THR A 284 -0.96 11.76 2.24
C THR A 284 0.45 11.17 2.16
N VAL A 285 0.79 10.46 1.08
CA VAL A 285 2.16 9.92 0.90
C VAL A 285 3.17 11.06 0.70
N LYS A 286 2.82 12.06 -0.12
CA LYS A 286 3.70 13.19 -0.42
C LYS A 286 4.05 14.02 0.81
N SER A 287 3.15 14.16 1.79
CA SER A 287 3.40 14.96 2.99
C SER A 287 4.55 14.43 3.85
N VAL A 288 4.81 13.12 3.83
CA VAL A 288 5.84 12.46 4.65
C VAL A 288 7.04 11.96 3.85
N MET A 289 6.93 11.95 2.52
CA MET A 289 7.91 11.38 1.61
C MET A 289 9.31 11.99 1.77
N PHE A 290 9.42 13.31 1.90
CA PHE A 290 10.72 14.00 2.00
C PHE A 290 11.57 13.45 3.15
N ILE A 291 10.94 13.21 4.31
CA ILE A 291 11.58 12.66 5.50
C ILE A 291 12.11 11.26 5.21
N PHE A 292 11.29 10.40 4.60
CA PHE A 292 11.68 9.02 4.28
C PHE A 292 12.75 8.91 3.20
N VAL A 293 12.76 9.82 2.21
CA VAL A 293 13.80 9.84 1.16
C VAL A 293 15.15 10.17 1.77
N ILE A 294 15.23 11.20 2.61
CA ILE A 294 16.49 11.58 3.28
C ILE A 294 16.97 10.43 4.18
N LEU A 295 16.11 9.92 5.05
CA LEU A 295 16.47 8.83 5.95
C LEU A 295 16.83 7.55 5.18
N GLY A 296 16.15 7.26 4.08
CA GLY A 296 16.44 6.12 3.21
C GLY A 296 17.81 6.22 2.55
N ILE A 297 18.18 7.40 2.05
CA ILE A 297 19.53 7.65 1.49
C ILE A 297 20.59 7.47 2.57
N LEU A 298 20.42 8.09 3.74
CA LEU A 298 21.36 7.97 4.86
C LEU A 298 21.51 6.52 5.31
N THR A 299 20.39 5.79 5.46
CA THR A 299 20.40 4.38 5.86
C THR A 299 21.08 3.51 4.80
N THR A 300 20.86 3.79 3.51
CA THR A 300 21.51 3.06 2.41
C THR A 300 23.02 3.26 2.43
N ILE A 301 23.48 4.49 2.66
CA ILE A 301 24.91 4.81 2.82
C ILE A 301 25.48 4.05 4.03
N GLY A 302 24.79 4.09 5.18
CA GLY A 302 25.21 3.37 6.39
C GLY A 302 25.32 1.86 6.19
N VAL A 303 24.31 1.24 5.59
CA VAL A 303 24.31 -0.20 5.27
C VAL A 303 25.42 -0.55 4.28
N PHE A 304 25.67 0.30 3.27
CA PHE A 304 26.77 0.10 2.33
C PHE A 304 28.14 0.09 3.03
N PHE A 305 28.39 1.02 3.95
CA PHE A 305 29.61 1.02 4.77
C PHE A 305 29.71 -0.22 5.66
N LEU A 306 28.61 -0.65 6.30
CA LEU A 306 28.58 -1.87 7.10
C LEU A 306 28.96 -3.09 6.26
N ILE A 307 28.36 -3.22 5.07
CA ILE A 307 28.64 -4.34 4.17
C ILE A 307 30.12 -4.32 3.74
N LEU A 308 30.68 -3.17 3.35
CA LEU A 308 32.09 -3.07 2.98
C LEU A 308 33.05 -3.45 4.12
N ASN A 309 32.67 -3.16 5.36
CA ASN A 309 33.48 -3.44 6.54
C ASN A 309 33.36 -4.90 7.01
N VAL A 310 32.17 -5.50 6.96
CA VAL A 310 31.91 -6.86 7.46
C VAL A 310 32.20 -7.92 6.41
N VAL A 311 32.00 -7.59 5.13
CA VAL A 311 31.96 -8.56 4.05
C VAL A 311 32.89 -8.12 2.92
N LYS A 312 34.15 -8.55 2.97
CA LYS A 312 35.04 -8.47 1.80
C LYS A 312 34.67 -9.49 0.70
N ASP A 313 34.02 -10.62 1.03
CA ASP A 313 33.87 -11.75 0.07
C ASP A 313 32.43 -12.18 -0.31
N SER A 314 31.38 -11.83 0.43
CA SER A 314 29.98 -12.27 0.14
C SER A 314 29.10 -11.23 -0.57
N LEU A 315 29.68 -10.12 -1.04
CA LEU A 315 29.02 -8.98 -1.68
C LEU A 315 28.23 -9.34 -2.96
N MET A 316 28.72 -10.33 -3.72
CA MET A 316 28.18 -10.69 -5.03
C MET A 316 26.83 -11.40 -4.97
N ARG A 317 26.50 -12.08 -3.87
CA ARG A 317 25.23 -12.83 -3.75
C ARG A 317 24.05 -11.92 -3.36
N LEU A 318 24.29 -10.96 -2.48
CA LEU A 318 23.24 -10.07 -1.95
C LEU A 318 22.73 -9.05 -2.97
N GLN A 319 23.56 -8.67 -3.95
CA GLN A 319 23.19 -7.74 -5.02
C GLN A 319 22.20 -8.34 -6.03
N HIS A 320 22.21 -9.66 -6.22
CA HIS A 320 21.33 -10.33 -7.19
C HIS A 320 19.88 -10.40 -6.69
N ASP A 321 19.68 -10.72 -5.41
CA ASP A 321 18.35 -10.90 -4.83
C ASP A 321 17.60 -9.56 -4.66
N LEU A 322 18.31 -8.46 -4.41
CA LEU A 322 17.70 -7.14 -4.31
C LEU A 322 17.14 -6.64 -5.66
N LYS A 323 17.78 -6.99 -6.79
CA LYS A 323 17.36 -6.58 -8.14
C LYS A 323 16.00 -7.18 -8.52
N ILE A 324 15.77 -8.45 -8.18
CA ILE A 324 14.53 -9.17 -8.47
C ILE A 324 13.34 -8.54 -7.73
N LEU A 325 13.55 -8.12 -6.48
CA LEU A 325 12.50 -7.54 -5.64
C LEU A 325 12.02 -6.17 -6.16
N VAL A 326 12.96 -5.28 -6.54
CA VAL A 326 12.63 -3.94 -7.05
C VAL A 326 11.94 -4.00 -8.42
N GLN A 327 12.34 -4.93 -9.27
CA GLN A 327 11.78 -5.08 -10.62
C GLN A 327 10.31 -5.51 -10.60
N ASN A 328 9.92 -6.38 -9.67
CA ASN A 328 8.56 -6.91 -9.62
C ASN A 328 7.53 -5.91 -9.06
N VAL A 329 7.92 -5.03 -8.13
CA VAL A 329 6.99 -4.06 -7.51
C VAL A 329 6.64 -2.93 -8.48
N GLY A 330 7.60 -2.44 -9.27
CA GLY A 330 7.41 -1.30 -10.19
C GLY A 330 6.49 -1.60 -11.40
N ILE A 331 6.39 -2.86 -11.82
CA ILE A 331 5.61 -3.24 -13.02
C ILE A 331 4.09 -3.14 -12.75
N THR A 332 3.66 -3.27 -11.50
CA THR A 332 2.24 -3.40 -11.14
C THR A 332 1.45 -2.08 -11.17
N LEU A 333 2.10 -0.91 -11.04
CA LEU A 333 1.43 0.40 -10.93
C LEU A 333 1.00 1.02 -12.28
N LEU A 334 1.40 0.45 -13.42
CA LEU A 334 1.19 1.02 -14.76
C LEU A 334 -0.14 0.63 -15.44
N GLN A 335 -1.09 0.06 -14.69
CA GLN A 335 -2.33 -0.52 -15.25
C GLN A 335 -3.38 0.49 -15.75
N THR A 336 -3.20 1.82 -15.57
CA THR A 336 -4.18 2.80 -16.04
C THR A 336 -4.32 2.84 -17.56
N GLY A 337 -3.29 2.44 -18.32
CA GLY A 337 -3.40 2.31 -19.78
C GLY A 337 -4.42 1.26 -20.22
N HIS A 338 -4.66 0.25 -19.39
CA HIS A 338 -5.59 -0.84 -19.70
C HIS A 338 -7.05 -0.37 -19.79
N ILE A 339 -7.47 0.56 -18.93
CA ILE A 339 -8.84 1.12 -18.99
C ILE A 339 -9.06 1.81 -20.34
N LEU A 340 -8.09 2.60 -20.80
CA LEU A 340 -8.16 3.28 -22.09
C LEU A 340 -8.25 2.28 -23.24
N GLU A 341 -7.42 1.22 -23.21
CA GLU A 341 -7.48 0.16 -24.21
C GLU A 341 -8.84 -0.56 -24.22
N SER A 342 -9.44 -0.82 -23.07
CA SER A 342 -10.76 -1.45 -22.97
C SER A 342 -11.90 -0.54 -23.42
N LEU A 343 -11.82 0.77 -23.14
CA LEU A 343 -12.76 1.75 -23.70
C LEU A 343 -12.70 1.78 -25.23
N MET A 344 -11.51 1.67 -25.81
CA MET A 344 -11.34 1.61 -27.27
C MET A 344 -11.88 0.32 -27.90
N LYS A 345 -11.98 -0.78 -27.14
CA LYS A 345 -12.56 -2.06 -27.58
C LYS A 345 -14.10 -2.09 -27.56
N CYS A 346 -14.75 -1.08 -26.98
CA CYS A 346 -16.21 -1.02 -26.93
C CYS A 346 -16.82 -0.89 -28.34
N THR A 347 -17.98 -1.49 -28.58
CA THR A 347 -18.72 -1.42 -29.85
C THR A 347 -19.47 -0.09 -30.01
N TRP A 348 -18.74 1.03 -29.93
CA TRP A 348 -19.29 2.39 -29.92
C TRP A 348 -19.98 2.80 -31.23
N TYR A 349 -19.70 2.07 -32.32
CA TYR A 349 -20.32 2.31 -33.63
C TYR A 349 -21.83 2.03 -33.63
N ASN A 350 -22.36 1.21 -32.70
CA ASN A 350 -23.81 0.99 -32.57
C ASN A 350 -24.49 1.92 -31.56
N TRP A 351 -23.75 2.87 -31.00
CA TRP A 351 -24.27 3.79 -30.00
C TRP A 351 -24.79 5.07 -30.67
N ASN A 352 -25.81 5.68 -30.07
CA ASN A 352 -26.31 6.99 -30.48
C ASN A 352 -25.28 8.10 -30.19
N THR A 353 -25.51 9.29 -30.74
CA THR A 353 -24.61 10.45 -30.59
C THR A 353 -24.34 10.80 -29.13
N LYS A 354 -25.35 10.69 -28.25
CA LYS A 354 -25.23 11.02 -26.82
C LYS A 354 -24.24 10.09 -26.11
N ASN A 355 -24.38 8.78 -26.34
CA ASN A 355 -23.52 7.74 -25.76
C ASN A 355 -22.09 7.85 -26.29
N ARG A 356 -21.92 8.08 -27.60
CA ARG A 356 -20.59 8.31 -28.21
C ARG A 356 -19.90 9.54 -27.63
N LEU A 357 -20.62 10.64 -27.45
CA LEU A 357 -20.08 11.85 -26.84
C LEU A 357 -19.64 11.60 -25.39
N THR A 358 -20.47 10.88 -24.62
CA THR A 358 -20.15 10.53 -23.23
C THR A 358 -18.93 9.61 -23.14
N LEU A 359 -18.80 8.65 -24.07
CA LEU A 359 -17.62 7.80 -24.18
C LEU A 359 -16.37 8.62 -24.50
N LEU A 360 -16.46 9.56 -25.44
CA LEU A 360 -15.35 10.43 -25.79
C LEU A 360 -14.88 11.26 -24.60
N ILE A 361 -15.81 11.81 -23.81
CA ILE A 361 -15.49 12.51 -22.55
C ILE A 361 -14.78 11.56 -21.58
N PHE A 362 -15.25 10.32 -21.45
CA PHE A 362 -14.60 9.34 -20.59
C PHE A 362 -13.18 9.01 -21.06
N ILE A 363 -12.99 8.73 -22.35
CA ILE A 363 -11.68 8.49 -22.96
C ILE A 363 -10.74 9.68 -22.71
N MET A 364 -11.21 10.92 -22.95
CA MET A 364 -10.41 12.12 -22.70
C MET A 364 -9.96 12.23 -21.23
N ASN A 365 -10.82 11.88 -20.29
CA ASN A 365 -10.47 11.87 -18.87
C ASN A 365 -9.48 10.75 -18.50
N CYS A 366 -9.49 9.63 -19.22
CA CYS A 366 -8.54 8.52 -19.06
C CYS A 366 -7.19 8.75 -19.76
N MET A 367 -7.10 9.67 -20.72
CA MET A 367 -5.84 9.98 -21.42
C MET A 367 -4.77 10.57 -20.52
N GLU A 368 -5.14 11.18 -19.38
CA GLU A 368 -4.19 11.62 -18.37
C GLU A 368 -3.98 10.46 -17.38
N PRO A 369 -2.93 9.62 -17.56
CA PRO A 369 -2.75 8.45 -16.71
C PRO A 369 -2.56 8.92 -15.26
N MET A 370 -3.09 8.13 -14.32
CA MET A 370 -2.92 8.42 -12.90
C MET A 370 -1.46 8.13 -12.54
N LYS A 371 -0.63 9.18 -12.55
CA LYS A 371 0.79 9.06 -12.25
C LYS A 371 1.02 9.29 -10.76
N PHE A 372 1.64 8.30 -10.12
CA PHE A 372 2.32 8.54 -8.86
C PHE A 372 3.67 9.21 -9.16
N SER A 373 3.67 10.55 -9.12
CA SER A 373 4.89 11.35 -9.16
C SER A 373 5.32 11.72 -7.75
N PHE A 374 6.58 11.44 -7.45
CA PHE A 374 7.24 11.62 -6.16
C PHE A 374 8.42 12.57 -6.37
N ALA A 375 8.31 13.82 -5.88
CA ALA A 375 9.36 14.85 -6.03
C ALA A 375 9.82 15.07 -7.49
N GLY A 376 8.89 15.02 -8.45
CA GLY A 376 9.21 15.12 -9.89
C GLY A 376 9.68 13.79 -10.51
N VAL A 377 10.00 12.79 -9.69
CA VAL A 377 10.29 11.44 -10.14
C VAL A 377 8.99 10.67 -10.30
N VAL A 378 8.60 10.42 -11.55
CA VAL A 378 7.48 9.52 -11.82
C VAL A 378 7.96 8.10 -11.54
N LEU A 379 7.24 7.36 -10.70
CA LEU A 379 7.47 5.95 -10.48
C LEU A 379 7.02 5.18 -11.74
N ASP A 380 7.86 5.20 -12.76
CA ASP A 380 7.62 4.56 -14.05
C ASP A 380 8.63 3.43 -14.31
N ARG A 381 8.37 2.66 -15.37
CA ARG A 381 9.26 1.58 -15.82
C ARG A 381 10.66 2.09 -16.17
N LYS A 382 10.81 3.37 -16.53
CA LYS A 382 12.10 3.98 -16.86
C LYS A 382 12.93 4.24 -15.63
N LEU A 383 12.32 4.68 -14.52
CA LEU A 383 13.00 4.81 -13.23
C LEU A 383 13.49 3.45 -12.73
N ALA A 384 12.62 2.43 -12.78
CA ALA A 384 13.00 1.07 -12.40
C ALA A 384 14.20 0.59 -13.24
N ALA A 385 14.14 0.77 -14.56
CA ALA A 385 15.24 0.44 -15.48
C ALA A 385 16.50 1.29 -15.24
N ALA A 386 16.38 2.58 -14.95
CA ALA A 386 17.52 3.47 -14.70
C ALA A 386 18.28 3.10 -13.42
N VAL A 387 17.56 2.68 -12.37
CA VAL A 387 18.17 2.12 -11.16
C VAL A 387 18.90 0.80 -11.46
N THR A 388 18.42 0.01 -12.42
CA THR A 388 19.07 -1.26 -12.81
C THR A 388 20.27 -1.06 -13.75
N PHE A 389 20.20 -0.10 -14.67
CA PHE A 389 21.21 0.08 -15.73
C PHE A 389 22.43 0.88 -15.29
N LYS A 390 22.34 1.76 -14.29
CA LYS A 390 23.47 2.62 -13.87
C LYS A 390 24.53 1.91 -13.01
N GLN A 391 24.48 0.57 -12.93
CA GLN A 391 25.44 -0.28 -12.20
C GLN A 391 26.24 -1.23 -13.12
N TYR A 392 26.14 -1.05 -14.44
CA TYR A 392 27.11 -1.52 -15.42
C TYR A 392 27.84 -0.31 -15.98
#